data_AF-A0ABD2L9G6-F1
#
_entry.id   AF-A0ABD2L9G6-F1
#
_cell.length_a   1.000
_cell.length_b   1.000
_cell.length_c   1.000
_cell.angle_alpha   90.00
_cell.angle_beta   90.00
_cell.angle_gamma   90.00
#
_symmetry.space_group_name_H-M   'P 1'
#
loop_
_entity.id
_entity.type
_entity.pdbx_description
1 polymer ?
#
loop_
_entity_poly.entity_id
_entity_poly.type
_entity_poly.pdbx_seq_one_letter_code
_entity_poly.pdbx_strand_id
1 'polypeptide(L)'
;MAKFNFAFGSALLVVLFVICCFNFADATHQPNEDDNDAKDETLAIGEFELKRMAQYAIEWCHNNALILRRKGDEGNRGDAALFPPLTLFPSPFPRDAFEQALKAQKAMNLLYFRVARDFDFLMNAYKDVIKGDEHIAKLVDILKKVHEEGIRQPITVMLQRADYLLDVVENNETNEVKYEPKQVEVNTGAIGATGLKRRTTEFHRRMLKKATGMDATTANIPDNKPDAALIDTFYMAW
;
A
#
# COMPACT_ATOMS: atom_id res chain seq x y z
N MET A 1 39.56 -21.41 -5.20
CA MET A 1 39.03 -20.36 -4.30
C MET A 1 39.01 -19.04 -5.06
N ALA A 2 37.90 -18.72 -5.73
CA ALA A 2 37.70 -17.41 -6.34
C ALA A 2 36.77 -16.61 -5.42
N LYS A 3 37.30 -15.53 -4.82
CA LYS A 3 36.53 -14.58 -4.02
C LYS A 3 35.71 -13.72 -5.00
N PHE A 4 34.41 -14.02 -5.11
CA PHE A 4 33.46 -13.11 -5.75
C PHE A 4 33.02 -12.06 -4.73
N ASN A 5 33.51 -10.83 -4.91
CA ASN A 5 32.97 -9.67 -4.21
C ASN A 5 31.61 -9.34 -4.82
N PHE A 6 30.53 -9.67 -4.12
CA PHE A 6 29.20 -9.17 -4.44
C PHE A 6 29.09 -7.72 -3.97
N ALA A 7 29.08 -6.78 -4.91
CA ALA A 7 28.60 -5.43 -4.67
C ALA A 7 27.08 -5.51 -4.46
N PHE A 8 26.62 -5.41 -3.22
CA PHE A 8 25.20 -5.26 -2.89
C PHE A 8 24.73 -3.87 -3.32
N GLY A 9 24.32 -3.72 -4.58
CA GLY A 9 23.45 -2.63 -5.02
C GLY A 9 22.06 -2.85 -4.44
N SER A 10 21.82 -2.39 -3.22
CA SER A 10 20.54 -2.55 -2.51
C SER A 10 19.50 -1.54 -3.00
N ALA A 11 18.98 -1.73 -4.21
CA ALA A 11 17.68 -1.15 -4.58
C ALA A 11 16.58 -1.98 -3.89
N LEU A 12 16.33 -1.63 -2.63
CA LEU A 12 15.35 -2.31 -1.79
C LEU A 12 14.05 -1.50 -1.82
N LEU A 13 13.08 -1.99 -2.59
CA LEU A 13 11.79 -1.36 -2.78
C LEU A 13 10.95 -1.43 -1.50
N VAL A 14 10.53 -0.26 -0.99
CA VAL A 14 9.63 -0.12 0.15
C VAL A 14 8.30 0.42 -0.35
N VAL A 15 7.28 -0.42 -0.36
CA VAL A 15 5.92 -0.11 -0.84
C VAL A 15 4.98 -0.44 0.31
N LEU A 16 4.85 0.51 1.24
CA LEU A 16 3.91 0.43 2.35
C LEU A 16 2.54 0.90 1.89
N PHE A 17 1.52 0.06 2.08
CA PHE A 17 0.13 0.40 1.78
C PHE A 17 -0.64 0.49 3.07
N VAL A 18 -1.03 1.72 3.41
CA VAL A 18 -2.03 1.97 4.42
C VAL A 18 -3.35 2.16 3.68
N ILE A 19 -4.16 1.12 3.64
CA ILE A 19 -5.56 1.23 3.23
C ILE A 19 -6.34 1.59 4.49
N CYS A 20 -6.53 2.88 4.74
CA CYS A 20 -7.51 3.34 5.71
C CYS A 20 -8.87 3.47 5.02
N CYS A 21 -9.64 2.40 5.05
CA CYS A 21 -11.08 2.49 4.94
C CYS A 21 -11.62 2.75 6.35
N PHE A 22 -11.96 4.00 6.66
CA PHE A 22 -12.89 4.28 7.76
C PHE A 22 -14.10 4.99 7.20
N ASN A 23 -15.28 4.45 7.54
CA ASN A 23 -16.48 5.24 7.61
C ASN A 23 -16.21 6.37 8.60
N PHE A 24 -16.43 7.62 8.20
CA PHE A 24 -16.62 8.70 9.15
C PHE A 24 -18.01 8.51 9.77
N ALA A 25 -18.06 7.68 10.80
CA ALA A 25 -19.12 7.66 11.78
C ALA A 25 -18.47 7.13 13.06
N ASP A 26 -18.56 7.95 14.09
CA ASP A 26 -18.10 7.71 15.45
C ASP A 26 -18.38 6.27 15.90
N ALA A 27 -17.33 5.51 16.16
CA ALA A 27 -17.43 4.19 16.77
C ALA A 27 -16.98 4.32 18.23
N THR A 28 -17.70 5.12 19.03
CA THR A 28 -17.82 5.05 20.50
C THR A 28 -18.60 6.25 21.04
N HIS A 29 -19.89 6.38 20.69
CA HIS A 29 -20.77 7.24 21.49
C HIS A 29 -22.18 6.66 21.57
N GLN A 30 -22.54 6.12 22.75
CA GLN A 30 -23.94 6.09 23.15
C GLN A 30 -24.34 7.55 23.48
N PRO A 31 -25.45 8.07 22.95
CA PRO A 31 -25.80 9.46 23.11
C PRO A 31 -26.21 9.70 24.58
N ASN A 32 -25.37 10.40 25.33
CA ASN A 32 -25.80 11.10 26.54
C ASN A 32 -26.21 12.52 26.11
N GLU A 33 -27.43 12.93 26.47
CA GLU A 33 -28.05 14.18 26.01
C GLU A 33 -27.38 15.49 26.50
N ASP A 34 -26.24 15.44 27.19
CA ASP A 34 -25.67 16.61 27.91
C ASP A 34 -24.23 17.02 27.56
N ASP A 35 -23.52 16.37 26.61
CA ASP A 35 -22.14 16.76 26.25
C ASP A 35 -22.10 17.74 25.05
N ASN A 36 -22.27 19.03 25.34
CA ASN A 36 -22.23 20.13 24.36
C ASN A 36 -20.82 20.71 24.06
N ASP A 37 -19.72 20.07 24.50
CA ASP A 37 -18.38 20.67 24.40
C ASP A 37 -17.27 19.81 23.76
N ALA A 38 -17.60 18.64 23.19
CA ALA A 38 -16.67 17.93 22.32
C ALA A 38 -16.70 18.56 20.91
N LYS A 39 -15.78 19.50 20.65
CA LYS A 39 -15.50 19.98 19.29
C LYS A 39 -14.91 18.84 18.46
N ASP A 40 -15.79 18.06 17.87
CA ASP A 40 -15.48 17.22 16.72
C ASP A 40 -14.92 18.12 15.61
N GLU A 41 -13.61 18.07 15.35
CA GLU A 41 -12.97 18.75 14.22
C GLU A 41 -13.29 18.02 12.90
N THR A 42 -14.55 17.63 12.70
CA THR A 42 -15.05 17.36 11.37
C THR A 42 -14.93 18.67 10.58
N LEU A 43 -14.19 18.62 9.48
CA LEU A 43 -14.05 19.75 8.57
C LEU A 43 -15.45 20.08 8.05
N ALA A 44 -16.13 21.02 8.68
CA ALA A 44 -17.51 21.39 8.40
C ALA A 44 -17.58 22.13 7.06
N ILE A 45 -17.49 21.37 5.97
CA ILE A 45 -17.55 21.87 4.60
C ILE A 45 -19.01 21.98 4.20
N GLY A 46 -19.48 23.18 3.88
CA GLY A 46 -20.80 23.38 3.27
C GLY A 46 -20.93 22.67 1.92
N GLU A 47 -22.12 22.17 1.58
CA GLU A 47 -22.37 21.36 0.38
C GLU A 47 -21.89 22.03 -0.92
N PHE A 48 -22.08 23.34 -1.06
CA PHE A 48 -21.60 24.12 -2.21
C PHE A 48 -20.08 24.04 -2.37
N GLU A 49 -19.35 24.22 -1.27
CA GLU A 49 -17.89 24.14 -1.25
C GLU A 49 -17.40 22.71 -1.51
N LEU A 50 -18.10 21.71 -0.97
CA LEU A 50 -17.80 20.30 -1.25
C LEU A 50 -17.90 19.99 -2.74
N LYS A 51 -18.98 20.42 -3.41
CA LYS A 51 -19.16 20.24 -4.87
C LYS A 51 -18.07 20.95 -5.66
N ARG A 52 -17.72 22.18 -5.28
CA ARG A 52 -16.64 22.95 -5.92
C ARG A 52 -15.29 22.24 -5.81
N MET A 53 -14.99 21.68 -4.64
CA MET A 53 -13.77 20.91 -4.40
C MET A 53 -13.75 19.58 -5.14
N ALA A 54 -14.88 18.87 -5.17
CA ALA A 54 -15.00 17.62 -5.92
C ALA A 54 -14.78 17.84 -7.43
N GLN A 55 -15.36 18.89 -8.00
CA GLN A 55 -15.14 19.25 -9.40
C GLN A 55 -13.66 19.53 -9.68
N TYR A 56 -13.02 20.35 -8.84
CA TYR A 56 -11.59 20.61 -8.94
C TYR A 56 -10.74 19.34 -8.82
N ALA A 57 -11.12 18.44 -7.90
CA ALA A 57 -10.42 17.19 -7.68
C ALA A 57 -10.44 16.29 -8.93
N ILE A 58 -11.59 16.18 -9.58
CA ILE A 58 -11.77 15.43 -10.82
C ILE A 58 -10.87 16.01 -11.92
N GLU A 59 -10.93 17.34 -12.14
CA GLU A 59 -10.10 18.02 -13.13
C GLU A 59 -8.60 17.81 -12.86
N TRP A 60 -8.18 17.91 -11.61
CA TRP A 60 -6.78 17.65 -11.23
C TRP A 60 -6.38 16.22 -11.58
N CYS A 61 -7.23 15.22 -11.27
CA CYS A 61 -6.94 13.82 -11.56
C CYS A 61 -6.70 13.58 -13.05
N HIS A 62 -7.57 14.11 -13.91
CA HIS A 62 -7.43 14.00 -15.36
C HIS A 62 -6.17 14.71 -15.88
N ASN A 63 -5.93 15.95 -15.43
CA ASN A 63 -4.78 16.73 -15.89
C ASN A 63 -3.42 16.17 -15.45
N ASN A 64 -3.39 15.34 -14.39
CA ASN A 64 -2.17 14.75 -13.85
C ASN A 64 -2.06 13.25 -14.10
N ALA A 65 -2.91 12.67 -14.96
CA ALA A 65 -2.94 11.24 -15.28
C ALA A 65 -3.14 10.32 -14.05
N LEU A 66 -3.87 10.79 -13.04
CA LEU A 66 -4.45 9.94 -11.99
C LEU A 66 -5.76 9.37 -12.54
N ILE A 67 -5.65 8.41 -13.45
CA ILE A 67 -6.77 7.89 -14.25
C ILE A 67 -6.70 6.38 -14.41
N LEU A 68 -7.86 5.78 -14.62
CA LEU A 68 -8.08 4.38 -14.96
C LEU A 68 -8.94 4.30 -16.23
N ARG A 69 -8.90 3.14 -16.91
CA ARG A 69 -9.86 2.86 -17.97
C ARG A 69 -11.27 2.71 -17.39
N ARG A 70 -12.28 3.02 -18.20
CA ARG A 70 -13.67 2.82 -17.81
C ARG A 70 -14.00 1.33 -17.74
N LYS A 71 -14.74 0.92 -16.71
CA LYS A 71 -15.27 -0.44 -16.60
C LYS A 71 -16.25 -0.70 -17.75
N GLY A 72 -16.07 -1.81 -18.46
CA GLY A 72 -16.91 -2.17 -19.61
C GLY A 72 -16.33 -1.79 -20.97
N ASP A 73 -15.19 -1.08 -21.01
CA ASP A 73 -14.43 -0.89 -22.25
C ASP A 73 -13.64 -2.19 -22.55
N GLU A 74 -14.35 -3.21 -23.04
CA GLU A 74 -13.74 -4.44 -23.53
C GLU A 74 -12.95 -4.17 -24.81
N GLY A 75 -11.77 -4.77 -24.96
CA GLY A 75 -10.99 -4.70 -26.22
C GLY A 75 -9.82 -3.73 -26.26
N ASN A 76 -9.17 -3.42 -25.14
CA ASN A 76 -7.90 -2.66 -25.09
C ASN A 76 -7.97 -1.21 -25.63
N ARG A 77 -9.16 -0.63 -25.72
CA ARG A 77 -9.31 0.77 -26.13
C ARG A 77 -9.00 1.72 -24.97
N GLY A 78 -8.24 2.77 -25.27
CA GLY A 78 -7.83 3.82 -24.33
C GLY A 78 -8.47 5.17 -24.63
N ASP A 79 -9.58 5.17 -25.37
CA ASP A 79 -10.22 6.37 -25.92
C ASP A 79 -10.85 7.23 -24.82
N ALA A 80 -11.28 6.60 -23.72
CA ALA A 80 -11.83 7.26 -22.55
C ALA A 80 -11.11 6.80 -21.27
N ALA A 81 -11.03 7.71 -20.31
CA ALA A 81 -10.49 7.44 -18.99
C ALA A 81 -11.37 8.08 -17.91
N LEU A 82 -11.32 7.54 -16.71
CA LEU A 82 -11.98 8.06 -15.52
C LEU A 82 -10.95 8.24 -14.41
N PHE A 83 -11.17 9.16 -13.49
CA PHE A 83 -10.40 9.20 -12.25
C PHE A 83 -10.69 7.93 -11.39
N PRO A 84 -9.72 7.41 -10.63
CA PRO A 84 -9.96 6.27 -9.75
C PRO A 84 -10.87 6.67 -8.58
N PRO A 85 -11.56 5.72 -7.91
CA PRO A 85 -12.15 5.99 -6.61
C PRO A 85 -11.06 6.46 -5.62
N LEU A 86 -11.26 7.60 -4.97
CA LEU A 86 -10.31 8.17 -4.01
C LEU A 86 -11.03 8.98 -2.92
N THR A 87 -10.38 9.14 -1.77
CA THR A 87 -10.81 10.08 -0.73
C THR A 87 -10.47 11.51 -1.14
N LEU A 88 -11.35 12.47 -0.82
CA LEU A 88 -11.13 13.88 -1.15
C LEU A 88 -9.91 14.47 -0.40
N PHE A 89 -9.73 14.04 0.85
CA PHE A 89 -8.62 14.41 1.72
C PHE A 89 -7.87 13.15 2.17
N PRO A 90 -6.59 13.26 2.56
CA PRO A 90 -5.88 12.15 3.16
C PRO A 90 -6.51 11.80 4.51
N SER A 91 -6.70 10.50 4.77
CA SER A 91 -7.17 10.03 6.07
C SER A 91 -6.07 10.18 7.13
N PRO A 92 -6.40 10.60 8.36
CA PRO A 92 -5.44 10.62 9.46
C PRO A 92 -4.84 9.24 9.72
N PHE A 93 -3.54 9.18 10.01
CA PHE A 93 -2.85 7.96 10.39
C PHE A 93 -1.75 8.26 11.42
N PRO A 94 -1.62 7.49 12.52
CA PRO A 94 -0.60 7.72 13.53
C PRO A 94 0.82 7.59 12.95
N ARG A 95 1.65 8.61 13.18
CA ARG A 95 3.03 8.66 12.67
C ARG A 95 3.85 7.46 13.13
N ASP A 96 3.77 7.12 14.40
CA ASP A 96 4.57 6.04 14.99
C ASP A 96 4.25 4.68 14.35
N ALA A 97 2.96 4.42 14.09
CA ALA A 97 2.52 3.23 13.40
C ALA A 97 3.03 3.19 11.94
N PHE A 98 2.99 4.32 11.23
CA PHE A 98 3.50 4.43 9.87
C PHE A 98 5.00 4.15 9.82
N GLU A 99 5.76 4.77 10.72
CA GLU A 99 7.20 4.59 10.80
C GLU A 99 7.59 3.17 11.19
N GLN A 100 6.85 2.53 12.10
CA GLN A 100 7.09 1.15 12.50
C GLN A 100 6.95 0.20 11.30
N ALA A 101 5.86 0.33 10.54
CA ALA A 101 5.64 -0.48 9.35
C ALA A 101 6.69 -0.21 8.26
N LEU A 102 7.07 1.06 8.07
CA LEU A 102 8.13 1.45 7.13
C LEU A 102 9.48 0.85 7.49
N LYS A 103 9.86 0.89 8.78
CA LYS A 103 11.11 0.32 9.31
C LYS A 103 11.16 -1.20 9.13
N ALA A 104 10.03 -1.89 9.26
CA ALA A 104 9.93 -3.35 9.11
C ALA A 104 10.12 -3.84 7.67
N GLN A 105 9.77 -3.04 6.66
CA GLN A 105 9.69 -3.48 5.26
C GLN A 105 10.98 -4.11 4.74
N LYS A 106 12.16 -3.55 5.09
CA LYS A 106 13.45 -4.06 4.61
C LYS A 106 13.73 -5.49 5.12
N ALA A 107 13.47 -5.72 6.40
CA ALA A 107 13.61 -7.04 7.01
C ALA A 107 12.59 -8.01 6.42
N MET A 108 11.36 -7.54 6.15
CA MET A 108 10.31 -8.35 5.55
C MET A 108 10.66 -8.81 4.13
N ASN A 109 11.19 -7.91 3.29
CA ASN A 109 11.67 -8.26 1.95
C ASN A 109 12.74 -9.37 2.03
N LEU A 110 13.70 -9.25 2.94
CA LEU A 110 14.76 -10.24 3.11
C LEU A 110 14.23 -11.58 3.64
N LEU A 111 13.28 -11.55 4.58
CA LEU A 111 12.64 -12.74 5.13
C LEU A 111 11.99 -13.55 4.00
N TYR A 112 11.09 -12.93 3.24
CA TYR A 112 10.36 -13.63 2.18
C TYR A 112 11.27 -14.02 1.01
N PHE A 113 12.33 -13.25 0.71
CA PHE A 113 13.35 -13.66 -0.25
C PHE A 113 14.07 -14.94 0.20
N ARG A 114 14.39 -15.09 1.49
CA ARG A 114 15.00 -16.31 2.04
C ARG A 114 14.03 -17.48 2.04
N VAL A 115 12.77 -17.25 2.43
CA VAL A 115 11.69 -18.25 2.36
C VAL A 115 11.52 -18.77 0.92
N ALA A 116 11.48 -17.86 -0.06
CA ALA A 116 11.33 -18.23 -1.47
C ALA A 116 12.50 -19.08 -2.03
N ARG A 117 13.67 -19.04 -1.37
CA ARG A 117 14.85 -19.81 -1.75
C ARG A 117 14.97 -21.15 -1.03
N ASP A 118 14.17 -21.38 0.00
CA ASP A 118 14.18 -22.61 0.77
C ASP A 118 13.18 -23.60 0.18
N PHE A 119 13.66 -24.42 -0.76
CA PHE A 119 12.82 -25.37 -1.48
C PHE A 119 12.14 -26.37 -0.55
N ASP A 120 12.87 -26.92 0.42
CA ASP A 120 12.34 -27.91 1.36
C ASP A 120 11.27 -27.30 2.27
N PHE A 121 11.49 -26.07 2.74
CA PHE A 121 10.48 -25.32 3.49
C PHE A 121 9.20 -25.14 2.67
N LEU A 122 9.31 -24.70 1.41
CA LEU A 122 8.14 -24.52 0.54
C LEU A 122 7.42 -25.84 0.27
N MET A 123 8.14 -26.92 -0.03
CA MET A 123 7.54 -28.25 -0.24
C MET A 123 6.79 -28.73 1.00
N ASN A 124 7.36 -28.54 2.18
CA ASN A 124 6.70 -28.91 3.43
C ASN A 124 5.49 -28.01 3.73
N ALA A 125 5.56 -26.71 3.47
CA ALA A 125 4.45 -25.77 3.69
C ALA A 125 3.23 -26.06 2.80
N TYR A 126 3.45 -26.50 1.55
CA TYR A 126 2.37 -26.77 0.60
C TYR A 126 1.88 -28.23 0.57
N LYS A 127 2.53 -29.17 1.26
CA LYS A 127 2.27 -30.63 1.14
C LYS A 127 0.81 -31.05 1.31
N ASP A 128 0.05 -30.34 2.15
CA ASP A 128 -1.35 -30.64 2.42
C ASP A 128 -2.29 -29.79 1.54
N VAL A 129 -1.92 -28.55 1.24
CA VAL A 129 -2.71 -27.64 0.40
C VAL A 129 -2.89 -28.21 -1.01
N ILE A 130 -1.83 -28.76 -1.61
CA ILE A 130 -1.87 -29.32 -2.97
C ILE A 130 -2.79 -30.54 -3.12
N LYS A 131 -3.23 -31.16 -2.01
CA LYS A 131 -4.17 -32.29 -2.05
C LYS A 131 -5.60 -31.82 -2.30
N GLY A 132 -5.93 -30.57 -1.93
CA GLY A 132 -7.27 -29.98 -2.04
C GLY A 132 -7.38 -28.84 -3.05
N ASP A 133 -6.27 -28.27 -3.52
CA ASP A 133 -6.25 -27.14 -4.45
C ASP A 133 -5.45 -27.48 -5.72
N GLU A 134 -6.16 -27.73 -6.82
CA GLU A 134 -5.58 -28.08 -8.11
C GLU A 134 -4.75 -26.94 -8.72
N HIS A 135 -5.15 -25.69 -8.48
CA HIS A 135 -4.42 -24.53 -9.01
C HIS A 135 -3.05 -24.41 -8.33
N ILE A 136 -3.02 -24.49 -7.00
CA ILE A 136 -1.76 -24.47 -6.24
C ILE A 136 -0.90 -25.70 -6.55
N ALA A 137 -1.50 -26.88 -6.73
CA ALA A 137 -0.76 -28.09 -7.13
C ALA A 137 0.01 -27.89 -8.45
N LYS A 138 -0.60 -27.25 -9.44
CA LYS A 138 0.07 -26.92 -10.73
C LYS A 138 1.24 -25.95 -10.54
N LEU A 139 1.11 -24.94 -9.68
CA LEU A 139 2.20 -24.00 -9.40
C LEU A 139 3.38 -24.69 -8.69
N VAL A 140 3.10 -25.57 -7.73
CA VAL A 140 4.12 -26.36 -7.02
C VAL A 140 4.82 -27.35 -7.97
N ASP A 141 4.09 -27.94 -8.93
CA ASP A 141 4.69 -28.81 -9.96
C ASP A 141 5.69 -28.05 -10.85
N ILE A 142 5.37 -26.81 -11.25
CA ILE A 142 6.32 -25.94 -11.97
C ILE A 142 7.57 -25.69 -11.12
N LEU A 143 7.41 -25.36 -9.84
CA LEU A 143 8.54 -25.12 -8.93
C LEU A 143 9.45 -26.35 -8.80
N LYS A 144 8.87 -27.56 -8.69
CA LYS A 144 9.63 -28.82 -8.63
C LYS A 144 10.45 -29.05 -9.90
N LYS A 145 9.82 -28.91 -11.07
CA LYS A 145 10.50 -29.08 -12.36
C LYS A 145 11.67 -28.11 -12.53
N VAL A 146 11.46 -26.84 -12.21
CA VAL A 146 12.53 -25.81 -12.26
C VAL A 146 13.68 -26.15 -11.30
N HIS A 147 13.37 -26.69 -10.11
CA HIS A 147 14.39 -27.12 -9.16
C HIS A 147 15.20 -28.31 -9.68
N GLU A 148 14.54 -29.33 -10.23
CA GLU A 148 15.16 -30.54 -10.80
C GLU A 148 16.05 -30.23 -12.01
N GLU A 149 15.62 -29.33 -12.89
CA GLU A 149 16.39 -28.90 -14.08
C GLU A 149 17.63 -28.04 -13.74
N GLY A 150 17.66 -27.52 -12.51
CA GLY A 150 18.67 -26.58 -12.02
C GLY A 150 18.40 -25.13 -12.44
N ILE A 151 18.66 -24.20 -11.52
CA ILE A 151 18.43 -22.75 -11.72
C ILE A 151 19.32 -22.22 -12.85
N ARG A 152 18.70 -21.79 -13.96
CA ARG A 152 19.40 -21.24 -15.14
C ARG A 152 19.59 -19.72 -15.11
N GLN A 153 18.75 -19.00 -14.38
CA GLN A 153 18.82 -17.56 -14.18
C GLN A 153 18.89 -17.26 -12.67
N PRO A 154 20.07 -16.96 -12.12
CA PRO A 154 20.24 -16.74 -10.69
C PRO A 154 19.80 -15.35 -10.21
N ILE A 155 19.64 -14.39 -11.12
CA ILE A 155 19.18 -13.03 -10.80
C ILE A 155 17.66 -13.01 -10.81
N THR A 156 17.06 -12.49 -9.74
CA THR A 156 15.61 -12.33 -9.62
C THR A 156 15.28 -11.02 -8.92
N VAL A 157 14.15 -10.42 -9.31
CA VAL A 157 13.59 -9.23 -8.66
C VAL A 157 12.39 -9.67 -7.84
N MET A 158 12.44 -9.37 -6.54
CA MET A 158 11.30 -9.54 -5.65
C MET A 158 10.64 -8.19 -5.42
N LEU A 159 9.39 -8.07 -5.84
CA LEU A 159 8.52 -6.95 -5.47
C LEU A 159 7.66 -7.40 -4.29
N GLN A 160 7.51 -6.55 -3.29
CA GLN A 160 6.68 -6.85 -2.12
C GLN A 160 5.84 -5.66 -1.68
N ARG A 161 4.58 -5.92 -1.34
CA ARG A 161 3.71 -5.01 -0.61
C ARG A 161 3.28 -5.69 0.69
N ALA A 162 3.47 -5.01 1.81
CA ALA A 162 2.95 -5.43 3.10
C ALA A 162 1.78 -4.53 3.48
N ASP A 163 0.65 -5.16 3.82
CA ASP A 163 -0.59 -4.48 4.15
C ASP A 163 -0.81 -4.57 5.67
N TYR A 164 -1.19 -3.45 6.28
CA TYR A 164 -1.35 -3.29 7.74
C TYR A 164 -2.70 -2.66 8.08
N LEU A 165 -3.29 -3.10 9.19
CA LEU A 165 -4.41 -2.43 9.85
C LEU A 165 -3.98 -1.95 11.24
N LEU A 166 -4.67 -0.94 11.77
CA LEU A 166 -4.46 -0.46 13.13
C LEU A 166 -5.38 -1.22 14.08
N ASP A 167 -4.78 -1.81 15.10
CA ASP A 167 -5.47 -2.32 16.27
C ASP A 167 -5.51 -1.23 17.34
N VAL A 168 -6.65 -1.07 17.99
CA VAL A 168 -6.85 -0.05 19.03
C VAL A 168 -6.68 -0.74 20.37
N VAL A 169 -5.62 -0.36 21.09
CA VAL A 169 -5.29 -0.93 22.39
C VAL A 169 -5.52 0.14 23.45
N GLU A 170 -6.49 -0.11 24.31
CA GLU A 170 -6.83 0.77 25.43
C GLU A 170 -6.21 0.24 26.73
N ASN A 171 -5.54 1.12 27.46
CA ASN A 171 -5.11 0.80 28.81
C ASN A 171 -6.22 1.17 29.79
N ASN A 172 -6.88 0.15 30.36
CA ASN A 172 -8.00 0.32 31.29
C ASN A 172 -7.63 1.04 32.61
N GLU A 173 -6.35 1.14 32.95
CA GLU A 173 -5.89 1.83 34.17
C GLU A 173 -5.57 3.31 33.90
N THR A 174 -5.08 3.65 32.70
CA THR A 174 -4.65 5.02 32.35
C THR A 174 -5.59 5.72 31.37
N ASN A 175 -6.58 5.01 30.81
CA ASN A 175 -7.42 5.42 29.67
C ASN A 175 -6.60 5.88 28.45
N GLU A 176 -5.37 5.40 28.31
CA GLU A 176 -4.51 5.71 27.17
C GLU A 176 -4.90 4.84 25.97
N VAL A 177 -5.14 5.47 24.83
CA VAL A 177 -5.42 4.79 23.56
C VAL A 177 -4.16 4.73 22.71
N LYS A 178 -3.74 3.53 22.34
CA LYS A 178 -2.59 3.29 21.47
C LYS A 178 -3.03 2.59 20.19
N TYR A 179 -2.46 3.01 19.07
CA TYR A 179 -2.69 2.39 17.76
C TYR A 179 -1.51 1.50 17.39
N GLU A 180 -1.74 0.20 17.27
CA GLU A 180 -0.71 -0.77 16.93
C GLU A 180 -0.87 -1.27 15.49
N PRO A 181 0.13 -1.10 14.61
CA PRO A 181 0.05 -1.64 13.26
C PRO A 181 0.20 -3.17 13.30
N LYS A 182 -0.83 -3.88 12.86
CA LYS A 182 -0.84 -5.34 12.68
C LYS A 182 -0.75 -5.66 11.19
N GLN A 183 0.22 -6.49 10.82
CA GLN A 183 0.34 -6.97 9.44
C GLN A 183 -0.78 -7.95 9.15
N VAL A 184 -1.54 -7.69 8.08
CA VAL A 184 -2.68 -8.53 7.68
C VAL A 184 -2.39 -9.34 6.42
N GLU A 185 -1.49 -8.85 5.55
CA GLU A 185 -1.15 -9.54 4.32
C GLU A 185 0.26 -9.19 3.82
N VAL A 186 0.90 -10.16 3.15
CA VAL A 186 2.10 -9.93 2.34
C VAL A 186 1.83 -10.37 0.91
N ASN A 187 1.98 -9.43 -0.01
CA ASN A 187 1.76 -9.60 -1.43
C ASN A 187 3.12 -9.63 -2.15
N THR A 188 3.42 -10.71 -2.89
CA THR A 188 4.69 -10.90 -3.61
C THR A 188 4.52 -11.26 -5.09
N GLY A 189 3.28 -11.35 -5.57
CA GLY A 189 2.95 -11.66 -6.97
C GLY A 189 2.90 -10.40 -7.83
N ALA A 190 1.71 -10.09 -8.36
CA ALA A 190 1.50 -8.92 -9.20
C ALA A 190 1.35 -7.64 -8.35
N ILE A 191 2.39 -6.81 -8.32
CA ILE A 191 2.36 -5.49 -7.68
C ILE A 191 2.37 -4.42 -8.76
N GLY A 192 1.38 -3.55 -8.73
CA GLY A 192 1.22 -2.46 -9.68
C GLY A 192 0.70 -1.17 -9.06
N ALA A 193 0.18 -0.31 -9.92
CA ALA A 193 -0.42 0.99 -9.58
C ALA A 193 0.52 1.98 -8.85
N THR A 194 1.84 1.74 -8.83
CA THR A 194 2.82 2.59 -8.13
C THR A 194 2.76 4.06 -8.57
N GLY A 195 2.51 4.31 -9.86
CA GLY A 195 2.33 5.66 -10.39
C GLY A 195 1.02 6.33 -9.97
N LEU A 196 -0.05 5.55 -9.73
CA LEU A 196 -1.30 6.09 -9.17
C LEU A 196 -1.10 6.48 -7.70
N LYS A 197 -0.35 5.65 -6.95
CA LYS A 197 -0.08 5.85 -5.52
C LYS A 197 0.68 7.16 -5.26
N ARG A 198 1.75 7.44 -6.02
CA ARG A 198 2.44 8.73 -5.99
C ARG A 198 1.49 9.89 -6.32
N ARG A 199 0.73 9.77 -7.40
CA ARG A 199 -0.22 10.81 -7.84
C ARG A 199 -1.33 11.08 -6.82
N THR A 200 -1.81 10.07 -6.10
CA THR A 200 -2.75 10.24 -4.99
C THR A 200 -2.15 11.07 -3.87
N THR A 201 -0.86 10.90 -3.56
CA THR A 201 -0.16 11.73 -2.56
C THR A 201 -0.03 13.18 -3.03
N GLU A 202 0.34 13.40 -4.29
CA GLU A 202 0.41 14.73 -4.90
C GLU A 202 -0.98 15.41 -4.93
N PHE A 203 -2.02 14.64 -5.27
CA PHE A 203 -3.42 15.05 -5.20
C PHE A 203 -3.80 15.51 -3.80
N HIS A 204 -3.56 14.70 -2.77
CA HIS A 204 -3.91 15.03 -1.38
C HIS A 204 -3.18 16.26 -0.87
N ARG A 205 -1.89 16.44 -1.21
CA ARG A 205 -1.16 17.69 -0.91
C ARG A 205 -1.84 18.90 -1.56
N ARG A 206 -2.30 18.75 -2.81
CA ARG A 206 -2.98 19.83 -3.53
C ARG A 206 -4.33 20.16 -2.91
N MET A 207 -5.10 19.15 -2.52
CA MET A 207 -6.40 19.33 -1.89
C MET A 207 -6.27 20.01 -0.53
N LEU A 208 -5.37 19.57 0.35
CA LEU A 208 -5.12 20.23 1.64
C LEU A 208 -4.73 21.71 1.46
N LYS A 209 -3.75 21.98 0.58
CA LYS A 209 -3.30 23.35 0.34
C LYS A 209 -4.41 24.26 -0.20
N LYS A 210 -5.31 23.75 -1.04
CA LYS A 210 -6.34 24.56 -1.71
C LYS A 210 -7.62 24.70 -0.89
N ALA A 211 -8.02 23.65 -0.18
CA ALA A 211 -9.31 23.55 0.48
C ALA A 211 -9.30 24.05 1.93
N THR A 212 -8.22 23.77 2.66
CA THR A 212 -8.21 23.93 4.12
C THR A 212 -7.12 24.87 4.60
N GLY A 213 -6.10 25.13 3.76
CA GLY A 213 -4.89 25.82 4.19
C GLY A 213 -4.07 25.01 5.20
N MET A 214 -4.42 23.73 5.42
CA MET A 214 -3.69 22.84 6.31
C MET A 214 -2.30 22.55 5.77
N ASP A 215 -1.40 22.23 6.71
CA ASP A 215 -0.03 21.88 6.40
C ASP A 215 0.05 20.60 5.56
N ALA A 216 0.41 20.78 4.29
CA ALA A 216 0.62 19.74 3.30
C ALA A 216 2.12 19.41 3.10
N THR A 217 2.98 19.79 4.04
CA THR A 217 4.41 19.47 4.00
C THR A 217 4.66 17.97 4.19
N THR A 218 5.91 17.56 3.96
CA THR A 218 6.37 16.19 4.20
C THR A 218 6.28 15.75 5.65
N ALA A 219 6.11 16.69 6.59
CA ALA A 219 5.83 16.36 7.97
C ALA A 219 4.52 15.56 8.03
N ASN A 220 3.43 16.06 7.47
CA ASN A 220 2.11 15.42 7.59
C ASN A 220 1.75 14.52 6.42
N ILE A 221 2.30 14.77 5.23
CA ILE A 221 2.08 13.97 4.02
C ILE A 221 3.42 13.41 3.53
N PRO A 222 3.80 12.18 3.91
CA PRO A 222 5.08 11.59 3.55
C PRO A 222 5.35 11.59 2.04
N ASP A 223 6.63 11.64 1.66
CA ASP A 223 7.02 11.44 0.27
C ASP A 223 6.70 10.02 -0.20
N ASN A 224 6.12 9.91 -1.39
CA ASN A 224 5.66 8.65 -1.95
C ASN A 224 6.13 8.52 -3.40
N LYS A 225 7.28 7.86 -3.62
CA LYS A 225 7.88 7.66 -4.95
C LYS A 225 8.11 6.17 -5.32
N PRO A 226 7.10 5.29 -5.15
CA PRO A 226 7.27 3.86 -5.38
C PRO A 226 7.39 3.52 -6.86
N ASP A 227 6.92 4.39 -7.76
CA ASP A 227 7.05 4.22 -9.21
C ASP A 227 8.48 4.46 -9.69
N ALA A 228 9.14 5.52 -9.21
CA ALA A 228 10.55 5.76 -9.49
C ALA A 228 11.41 4.58 -9.03
N ALA A 229 11.22 4.13 -7.79
CA ALA A 229 11.94 2.97 -7.26
C ALA A 229 11.67 1.67 -8.04
N LEU A 230 10.44 1.48 -8.53
CA LEU A 230 10.10 0.34 -9.38
C LEU A 230 10.79 0.40 -10.75
N ILE A 231 10.79 1.58 -11.38
CA ILE A 231 11.46 1.82 -12.67
C ILE A 231 12.95 1.54 -12.54
N ASP A 232 13.60 2.09 -11.50
CA ASP A 232 15.03 1.87 -11.26
C ASP A 232 15.34 0.39 -11.01
N THR A 233 14.50 -0.30 -10.24
CA THR A 233 14.66 -1.74 -9.98
C THR A 233 14.58 -2.57 -11.25
N PHE A 234 13.61 -2.28 -12.12
CA PHE A 234 13.49 -2.97 -13.41
C PHE A 234 14.62 -2.62 -14.37
N TYR A 235 15.09 -1.36 -14.39
CA TYR A 235 16.24 -0.97 -15.17
C TYR A 235 17.52 -1.69 -14.70
N MET A 236 17.71 -1.88 -13.40
CA MET A 236 18.85 -2.63 -12.85
C MET A 236 18.81 -4.13 -13.17
N ALA A 237 17.62 -4.69 -13.37
CA ALA A 237 17.45 -6.11 -13.65
C ALA A 237 17.55 -6.45 -15.14
N TRP A 238 17.38 -5.45 -16.01
CA TRP A 238 17.50 -5.56 -17.47
C TRP A 238 18.96 -5.51 -17.91
#